data_AF-A0A1C5RU40-F1
#
_entry.id   AF-A0A1C5RU40-F1
#
_cell.length_a   1.000
_cell.length_b   1.000
_cell.length_c   1.000
_cell.angle_alpha   90.00
_cell.angle_beta   90.00
_cell.angle_gamma   90.00
#
_symmetry.space_group_name_H-M   'P 1'
#
loop_
_entity.id
_entity.type
_entity.pdbx_description
1 polymer ?
#
loop_
_entity_poly.entity_id
_entity_poly.type
_entity_poly.pdbx_seq_one_letter_code
_entity_poly.pdbx_strand_id
1 'polypeptide(L)'
;MKRKRDQRRCRGTAGKIPALIFCAAAVLCIVIWVMRHAQMQEGNEPDVVASRCENNVYDLTVAANCDAIKDTEAFAEKVVQKYEENSFRTTKFSVDLGEDIDLVRFHVYLRREEIGEKEELFQIRYQDGDIILDGINGKR
;
A
#
# COMPACT_ATOMS: atom_id res chain seq x y z
N MET A 1 73.40 -37.76 3.18
CA MET A 1 72.71 -36.92 2.17
C MET A 1 71.23 -37.31 2.09
N LYS A 2 70.28 -36.45 2.47
CA LYS A 2 68.90 -36.48 1.95
C LYS A 2 68.34 -35.05 1.94
N ARG A 3 68.26 -34.46 0.74
CA ARG A 3 67.62 -33.17 0.47
C ARG A 3 66.10 -33.35 0.63
N LYS A 4 65.47 -32.66 1.59
CA LYS A 4 64.00 -32.47 1.60
C LYS A 4 63.66 -31.37 0.60
N ARG A 5 62.90 -31.73 -0.45
CA ARG A 5 62.30 -30.77 -1.38
C ARG A 5 61.10 -30.10 -0.73
N ASP A 6 61.00 -28.82 -1.01
CA ASP A 6 59.82 -27.99 -0.84
C ASP A 6 58.53 -28.69 -1.27
N GLN A 7 57.49 -28.53 -0.45
CA GLN A 7 56.12 -28.63 -0.92
C GLN A 7 55.33 -27.45 -0.32
N ARG A 8 55.48 -26.28 -0.97
CA ARG A 8 54.56 -25.16 -0.79
C ARG A 8 53.18 -25.61 -1.26
N ARG A 9 52.35 -26.03 -0.30
CA ARG A 9 50.97 -26.43 -0.51
C ARG A 9 50.11 -25.16 -0.58
N CYS A 10 50.03 -24.54 -1.75
CA CYS A 10 49.02 -23.53 -2.05
C CYS A 10 47.63 -24.21 -2.02
N ARG A 11 46.97 -24.14 -0.86
CA ARG A 11 45.65 -24.73 -0.61
C ARG A 11 44.55 -23.74 -1.07
N GLY A 12 44.03 -24.00 -2.26
CA GLY A 12 42.61 -23.82 -2.66
C GLY A 12 41.88 -22.55 -2.22
N THR A 13 41.96 -21.49 -3.02
CA THR A 13 40.99 -20.39 -3.07
C THR A 13 39.81 -20.64 -4.02
N ALA A 14 39.81 -21.78 -4.74
CA ALA A 14 38.90 -22.04 -5.87
C ALA A 14 37.42 -22.25 -5.49
N GLY A 15 37.10 -22.66 -4.25
CA GLY A 15 35.71 -22.93 -3.83
C GLY A 15 34.98 -21.75 -3.19
N LYS A 16 35.68 -20.68 -2.80
CA LYS A 16 35.08 -19.55 -2.07
C LYS A 16 34.49 -18.49 -3.01
N ILE A 17 35.06 -18.36 -4.20
CA ILE A 17 34.67 -17.37 -5.22
C ILE A 17 33.22 -17.61 -5.71
N PRO A 18 32.81 -18.83 -6.11
CA PRO A 18 31.42 -19.05 -6.55
C PRO A 18 30.39 -18.91 -5.41
N ALA A 19 30.75 -19.29 -4.18
CA ALA A 19 29.89 -19.11 -3.02
C ALA A 19 29.69 -17.62 -2.65
N LEU A 20 30.74 -16.81 -2.70
CA LEU A 20 30.66 -15.36 -2.49
C LEU A 20 29.79 -14.67 -3.55
N ILE A 21 29.91 -15.07 -4.82
CA ILE A 21 29.10 -14.54 -5.91
C ILE A 21 27.62 -14.89 -5.71
N PHE A 22 27.31 -16.14 -5.32
CA PHE A 22 25.95 -16.56 -5.03
C PHE A 22 25.34 -15.80 -3.86
N CYS A 23 26.09 -15.63 -2.76
CA CYS A 23 25.65 -14.83 -1.61
C CYS A 23 25.40 -13.37 -2.00
N ALA A 24 26.30 -12.76 -2.79
CA ALA A 24 26.13 -11.38 -3.26
C ALA A 24 24.89 -11.22 -4.15
N ALA A 25 24.62 -12.19 -5.05
CA ALA A 25 23.44 -12.19 -5.90
C ALA A 25 22.14 -12.35 -5.09
N ALA A 26 22.12 -13.23 -4.08
CA ALA A 26 20.96 -13.42 -3.22
C ALA A 26 20.63 -12.15 -2.42
N VAL A 27 21.66 -11.49 -1.85
CA VAL A 27 21.50 -10.20 -1.15
C VAL A 27 20.98 -9.14 -2.11
N LEU A 28 21.53 -9.04 -3.33
CA LEU A 28 21.06 -8.10 -4.33
C LEU A 28 19.59 -8.34 -4.72
N CYS A 29 19.18 -9.60 -4.89
CA CYS A 29 17.79 -9.95 -5.16
C CYS A 29 16.84 -9.53 -4.04
N ILE A 30 17.23 -9.75 -2.77
CA ILE A 30 16.44 -9.31 -1.61
C ILE A 30 16.34 -7.78 -1.57
N VAL A 31 17.44 -7.07 -1.80
CA VAL A 31 17.44 -5.60 -1.84
C VAL A 31 16.52 -5.08 -2.95
N ILE A 32 16.60 -5.63 -4.16
CA ILE A 32 15.71 -5.25 -5.26
C ILE A 32 14.24 -5.54 -4.91
N TRP A 33 13.96 -6.68 -4.29
CA TRP A 33 12.61 -7.04 -3.88
C TRP A 33 12.06 -6.08 -2.82
N VAL A 34 12.84 -5.77 -1.78
CA VAL A 34 12.47 -4.80 -0.73
C VAL A 34 12.29 -3.40 -1.31
N MET A 35 13.20 -2.93 -2.16
CA MET A 35 13.08 -1.62 -2.81
C MET A 35 11.83 -1.54 -3.67
N ARG A 36 11.54 -2.59 -4.46
CA ARG A 36 10.34 -2.65 -5.28
C ARG A 36 9.06 -2.66 -4.44
N HIS A 37 9.08 -3.37 -3.30
CA HIS A 37 7.96 -3.39 -2.36
C HIS A 37 7.73 -2.02 -1.70
N ALA A 38 8.81 -1.33 -1.30
CA ALA A 38 8.74 0.01 -0.72
C ALA A 38 8.22 1.04 -1.73
N GLN A 39 8.72 1.02 -2.97
CA GLN A 39 8.24 1.90 -4.04
C GLN A 39 6.76 1.66 -4.37
N MET A 40 6.31 0.40 -4.31
CA MET A 40 4.91 0.06 -4.51
C MET A 40 4.01 0.55 -3.36
N GLN A 41 4.53 0.72 -2.15
CA GLN A 41 3.75 1.30 -1.04
C GLN A 41 3.60 2.82 -1.15
N GLU A 42 4.60 3.51 -1.70
CA GLU A 42 4.65 4.98 -1.75
C GLU A 42 3.69 5.58 -2.80
N GLY A 43 3.43 4.85 -3.90
CA GLY A 43 2.46 5.23 -4.93
C GLY A 43 1.01 4.80 -4.66
N ASN A 44 0.81 3.75 -3.87
CA ASN A 44 -0.50 3.12 -3.63
C ASN A 44 -1.17 3.59 -2.33
N GLU A 45 -0.88 4.82 -1.90
CA GLU A 45 -1.51 5.37 -0.71
C GLU A 45 -2.89 5.94 -1.07
N PRO A 46 -3.98 5.50 -0.39
CA PRO A 46 -5.30 6.03 -0.64
C PRO A 46 -5.38 7.50 -0.21
N ASP A 47 -6.04 8.30 -1.02
CA ASP A 47 -6.16 9.73 -0.78
C ASP A 47 -7.55 10.25 -1.12
N VAL A 48 -8.03 11.22 -0.34
CA VAL A 48 -9.31 11.88 -0.57
C VAL A 48 -9.10 13.03 -1.55
N VAL A 49 -9.78 12.97 -2.68
CA VAL A 49 -9.63 13.94 -3.78
C VAL A 49 -10.83 14.88 -3.93
N ALA A 50 -11.97 14.52 -3.35
CA ALA A 50 -13.14 15.38 -3.26
C ALA A 50 -13.96 15.06 -2.00
N SER A 51 -14.65 16.06 -1.48
CA SER A 51 -15.59 15.93 -0.37
C SER A 51 -16.87 16.69 -0.65
N ARG A 52 -17.99 16.18 -0.14
CA ARG A 52 -19.30 16.81 -0.17
C ARG A 52 -20.01 16.50 1.15
N CYS A 53 -20.67 17.50 1.72
CA CYS A 53 -21.52 17.33 2.88
C CYS A 53 -22.96 17.68 2.49
N GLU A 54 -23.89 16.77 2.74
CA GLU A 54 -25.31 16.99 2.48
C GLU A 54 -26.14 16.24 3.52
N ASN A 55 -27.06 16.95 4.22
CA ASN A 55 -27.95 16.38 5.22
C ASN A 55 -27.23 15.50 6.27
N ASN A 56 -26.15 16.01 6.87
CA ASN A 56 -25.32 15.30 7.87
C ASN A 56 -24.65 14.01 7.38
N VAL A 57 -24.70 13.76 6.07
CA VAL A 57 -23.93 12.70 5.41
C VAL A 57 -22.72 13.33 4.74
N TYR A 58 -21.55 12.78 5.05
CA TYR A 58 -20.27 13.23 4.50
C TYR A 58 -19.80 12.26 3.41
N ASP A 59 -19.95 12.65 2.16
CA ASP A 59 -19.51 11.89 1.00
C ASP A 59 -18.07 12.27 0.63
N LEU A 60 -17.16 11.30 0.71
CA LEU A 60 -15.74 11.42 0.40
C LEU A 60 -15.42 10.60 -0.84
N THR A 61 -14.78 11.21 -1.85
CA THR A 61 -14.25 10.47 -2.99
C THR A 61 -12.79 10.11 -2.73
N VAL A 62 -12.50 8.81 -2.75
CA VAL A 62 -11.17 8.24 -2.45
C VAL A 62 -10.57 7.66 -3.73
N ALA A 63 -9.37 8.12 -4.06
CA ALA A 63 -8.52 7.47 -5.05
C ALA A 63 -7.56 6.51 -4.32
N ALA A 64 -7.64 5.22 -4.63
CA ALA A 64 -6.75 4.21 -4.06
C ALA A 64 -5.30 4.34 -4.55
N ASN A 65 -5.12 5.01 -5.71
CA ASN A 65 -3.86 5.19 -6.41
C ASN A 65 -3.16 3.86 -6.71
N CYS A 66 -3.93 2.80 -6.99
CA CYS A 66 -3.41 1.48 -7.27
C CYS A 66 -4.17 0.81 -8.42
N ASP A 67 -3.57 -0.21 -9.05
CA ASP A 67 -4.20 -0.92 -10.17
C ASP A 67 -5.29 -1.90 -9.74
N ALA A 68 -5.21 -2.42 -8.51
CA ALA A 68 -6.16 -3.38 -7.98
C ALA A 68 -6.11 -3.42 -6.46
N ILE A 69 -7.28 -3.48 -5.82
CA ILE A 69 -7.43 -3.72 -4.39
C ILE A 69 -7.70 -5.23 -4.21
N LYS A 70 -6.75 -5.94 -3.59
CA LYS A 70 -6.86 -7.39 -3.37
C LYS A 70 -7.68 -7.73 -2.13
N ASP A 71 -7.52 -6.91 -1.09
CA ASP A 71 -8.16 -7.06 0.19
C ASP A 71 -8.94 -5.78 0.46
N THR A 72 -10.25 -5.85 0.25
CA THR A 72 -11.15 -4.70 0.39
C THR A 72 -11.36 -4.31 1.85
N GLU A 73 -11.30 -5.29 2.76
CA GLU A 73 -11.49 -5.07 4.19
C GLU A 73 -10.27 -4.35 4.78
N ALA A 74 -9.06 -4.88 4.54
CA ALA A 74 -7.82 -4.23 4.97
C ALA A 74 -7.63 -2.84 4.32
N PHE A 75 -8.11 -2.66 3.08
CA PHE A 75 -8.11 -1.34 2.45
C PHE A 75 -9.07 -0.38 3.15
N ALA A 76 -10.27 -0.83 3.49
CA ALA A 76 -11.26 0.01 4.15
C ALA A 76 -10.83 0.43 5.56
N GLU A 77 -10.28 -0.51 6.33
CA GLU A 77 -9.65 -0.21 7.63
C GLU A 77 -8.58 0.87 7.49
N LYS A 78 -7.71 0.75 6.48
CA LYS A 78 -6.66 1.75 6.23
C LYS A 78 -7.26 3.13 5.88
N VAL A 79 -8.32 3.19 5.07
CA VAL A 79 -8.98 4.45 4.72
C VAL A 79 -9.62 5.11 5.95
N VAL A 80 -10.32 4.32 6.76
CA VAL A 80 -10.97 4.81 7.99
C VAL A 80 -9.92 5.26 9.02
N GLN A 81 -8.84 4.50 9.21
CA GLN A 81 -7.73 4.91 10.07
C GLN A 81 -7.15 6.26 9.63
N LYS A 82 -6.93 6.44 8.32
CA LYS A 82 -6.43 7.73 7.80
C LYS A 82 -7.43 8.88 7.99
N TYR A 83 -8.72 8.58 7.95
CA TYR A 83 -9.78 9.54 8.24
C TYR A 83 -9.75 9.96 9.72
N GLU A 84 -9.72 9.02 10.65
CA GLU A 84 -9.64 9.28 12.10
C GLU A 84 -8.36 10.04 12.49
N GLU A 85 -7.22 9.67 11.88
CA GLU A 85 -5.94 10.36 12.08
C GLU A 85 -5.85 11.70 11.32
N ASN A 86 -6.84 12.02 10.48
CA ASN A 86 -6.82 13.15 9.55
C ASN A 86 -5.50 13.20 8.74
N SER A 87 -5.03 12.04 8.29
CA SER A 87 -3.69 11.82 7.74
C SER A 87 -3.66 11.67 6.23
N PHE A 88 -4.76 11.99 5.52
CA PHE A 88 -4.77 12.09 4.06
C PHE A 88 -3.78 13.15 3.55
N ARG A 89 -3.29 12.94 2.32
CA ARG A 89 -2.23 13.76 1.73
C ARG A 89 -2.79 15.05 1.17
N THR A 90 -3.86 14.97 0.38
CA THR A 90 -4.40 16.13 -0.33
C THR A 90 -5.43 16.88 0.49
N THR A 91 -6.23 16.18 1.29
CA THR A 91 -7.33 16.78 2.04
C THR A 91 -7.06 16.73 3.54
N LYS A 92 -7.25 17.86 4.22
CA LYS A 92 -7.24 17.96 5.69
C LYS A 92 -8.62 18.39 6.14
N PHE A 93 -9.25 17.57 6.98
CA PHE A 93 -10.54 17.89 7.58
C PHE A 93 -10.33 18.86 8.73
N SER A 94 -11.20 19.87 8.86
CA SER A 94 -11.25 20.69 10.06
C SER A 94 -11.75 19.86 11.23
N VAL A 95 -11.35 20.23 12.45
CA VAL A 95 -11.65 19.51 13.70
C VAL A 95 -13.17 19.41 13.97
N ASP A 96 -13.98 20.22 13.28
CA ASP A 96 -15.43 20.35 13.48
C ASP A 96 -16.29 19.25 12.84
N LEU A 97 -15.71 18.20 12.25
CA LEU A 97 -16.48 17.08 11.70
C LEU A 97 -17.21 16.25 12.77
N GLY A 98 -16.94 16.46 14.06
CA GLY A 98 -17.36 15.54 15.13
C GLY A 98 -18.77 15.73 15.70
N GLU A 99 -19.43 16.88 15.52
CA GLU A 99 -20.63 17.18 16.33
C GLU A 99 -21.97 16.94 15.60
N ASP A 100 -22.00 16.85 14.27
CA ASP A 100 -23.26 16.75 13.49
C ASP A 100 -23.19 15.75 12.30
N ILE A 101 -22.25 14.79 12.30
CA ILE A 101 -22.13 13.81 11.20
C ILE A 101 -22.76 12.48 11.61
N ASP A 102 -23.84 12.11 10.90
CA ASP A 102 -24.56 10.85 11.10
C ASP A 102 -23.87 9.67 10.40
N LEU A 103 -23.24 9.94 9.25
CA LEU A 103 -22.65 8.91 8.39
C LEU A 103 -21.54 9.49 7.50
N VAL A 104 -20.41 8.78 7.42
CA VAL A 104 -19.36 9.05 6.44
C VAL A 104 -19.38 7.96 5.36
N ARG A 105 -19.43 8.37 4.10
CA ARG A 105 -19.42 7.48 2.94
C ARG A 105 -18.18 7.73 2.11
N PHE A 106 -17.37 6.70 1.89
CA PHE A 106 -16.22 6.76 1.02
C PHE A 106 -16.55 6.07 -0.30
N HIS A 107 -16.50 6.81 -1.41
CA HIS A 107 -16.66 6.33 -2.77
C HIS A 107 -15.27 6.01 -3.32
N VAL A 108 -14.97 4.71 -3.50
CA VAL A 108 -13.61 4.25 -3.79
C VAL A 108 -13.41 4.03 -5.29
N TYR A 109 -12.39 4.69 -5.84
CA TYR A 109 -11.93 4.53 -7.22
C TYR A 109 -10.49 4.02 -7.22
N LEU A 110 -10.10 3.22 -8.23
CA LEU A 110 -8.72 2.73 -8.32
C LEU A 110 -7.74 3.87 -8.59
N ARG A 111 -8.11 4.76 -9.51
CA ARG A 111 -7.30 5.92 -9.89
C ARG A 111 -8.13 7.19 -9.97
N ARG A 112 -7.46 8.33 -9.83
CA ARG A 112 -8.10 9.65 -9.88
C ARG A 112 -8.72 9.94 -11.26
N GLU A 113 -8.12 9.44 -12.34
CA GLU A 113 -8.61 9.67 -13.70
C GLU A 113 -9.93 8.95 -14.00
N GLU A 114 -10.33 7.97 -13.18
CA GLU A 114 -11.58 7.22 -13.37
C GLU A 114 -12.80 7.93 -12.79
N ILE A 115 -12.57 8.96 -11.97
CA ILE A 115 -13.63 9.69 -11.26
C ILE A 115 -14.45 10.47 -12.27
N GLY A 116 -15.74 10.15 -12.37
CA GLY A 116 -16.67 10.74 -13.33
C GLY A 116 -16.70 10.04 -14.71
N GLU A 117 -15.75 9.15 -14.99
CA GLU A 117 -15.70 8.34 -16.22
C GLU A 117 -16.20 6.90 -15.98
N LYS A 118 -15.96 6.36 -14.79
CA LYS A 118 -16.38 5.01 -14.38
C LYS A 118 -17.27 5.09 -13.14
N GLU A 119 -18.00 4.00 -12.87
CA GLU A 119 -18.66 3.80 -11.58
C GLU A 119 -17.61 3.54 -10.48
N GLU A 120 -17.91 3.90 -9.23
CA GLU A 120 -17.06 3.52 -8.11
C GLU A 120 -16.89 2.00 -7.99
N LEU A 121 -15.74 1.57 -7.48
CA LEU A 121 -15.43 0.16 -7.31
C LEU A 121 -16.27 -0.46 -6.18
N PHE A 122 -16.37 0.26 -5.06
CA PHE A 122 -17.21 -0.07 -3.91
C PHE A 122 -17.34 1.18 -3.02
N GLN A 123 -18.22 1.09 -2.02
CA GLN A 123 -18.41 2.13 -1.02
C GLN A 123 -18.05 1.61 0.37
N ILE A 124 -17.45 2.47 1.18
CA ILE A 124 -17.22 2.22 2.61
C ILE A 124 -18.16 3.14 3.37
N ARG A 125 -18.97 2.59 4.26
CA ARG A 125 -19.77 3.36 5.21
C ARG A 125 -19.12 3.27 6.57
N TYR A 126 -18.91 4.40 7.19
CA TYR A 126 -18.35 4.52 8.54
C TYR A 126 -19.34 5.28 9.41
N GLN A 127 -19.78 4.61 10.47
CA GLN A 127 -20.77 5.13 11.43
C GLN A 127 -20.50 4.52 12.80
N ASP A 128 -20.38 5.35 13.83
CA ASP A 128 -20.18 4.93 15.23
C ASP A 128 -19.04 3.90 15.45
N GLY A 129 -17.98 3.97 14.63
CA GLY A 129 -16.85 3.04 14.69
C GLY A 129 -17.03 1.75 13.88
N ASP A 130 -18.22 1.52 13.33
CA ASP A 130 -18.50 0.37 12.47
C ASP A 130 -18.15 0.68 11.01
N ILE A 131 -17.45 -0.27 10.37
CA ILE A 131 -17.09 -0.22 8.94
C ILE A 131 -17.99 -1.19 8.18
N ILE A 132 -18.79 -0.68 7.25
CA ILE A 132 -19.68 -1.48 6.40
C ILE A 132 -19.28 -1.30 4.95
N LEU A 133 -19.03 -2.40 4.24
CA LEU A 133 -18.68 -2.39 2.83
C LEU A 133 -19.92 -2.63 1.97
N ASP A 134 -20.24 -1.67 1.12
CA ASP A 134 -21.33 -1.76 0.14
C ASP A 134 -20.77 -1.83 -1.29
N GLY A 135 -21.53 -2.41 -2.22
CA GLY A 135 -21.13 -2.47 -3.62
C GLY A 135 -20.07 -3.54 -3.93
N ILE A 136 -19.66 -4.35 -2.95
CA ILE A 136 -18.88 -5.58 -3.17
C ILE A 136 -19.80 -6.65 -3.74
N ASN A 137 -20.29 -6.46 -4.97
CA ASN A 137 -20.93 -7.55 -5.68
C ASN A 137 -20.65 -7.45 -7.18
N GLY A 138 -19.92 -8.44 -7.67
CA GLY A 138 -19.44 -8.51 -9.03
C GLY A 138 -20.56 -8.45 -10.08
N LYS A 139 -20.23 -7.76 -11.18
CA LYS A 139 -20.99 -7.57 -12.43
C LYS A 139 -22.04 -6.46 -12.42
N ARG A 140 -21.80 -5.48 -13.29
CA ARG A 140 -22.72 -5.22 -14.40
C ARG A 140 -21.99 -5.51 -15.71
#